data_AF-A0A449AZH1-F1
#
_entry.id   AF-A0A449AZH1-F1
#
_cell.length_a   1.000
_cell.length_b   1.000
_cell.length_c   1.000
_cell.angle_alpha   90.00
_cell.angle_beta   90.00
_cell.angle_gamma   90.00
#
_symmetry.space_group_name_H-M   'P 1'
#
loop_
_entity.id
_entity.type
_entity.pdbx_description
1 polymer ?
#
loop_
_entity_poly.entity_id
_entity_poly.type
_entity_poly.pdbx_seq_one_letter_code
_entity_poly.pdbx_strand_id
1 'polypeptide(L)'
;MKIFIKKSDYLKKYFVTQTWQRFFLALFFLLLFVLFLGLTIWIFNQTNFKTLSNEISSLQELKKTSTNSKEILKLTKLITEKNSEWQTSLILSIIFILSATISLSLLLWTRIYDFLYFKNNLNDQKLINDGFNSKIIIFFTFSSVFALIYKIKLMIPNLSVSLEDKISEEKLYNWNHHFQLNKNSKLNEFYKKHIKITINDIALSGILLALFVILTLLTKYTFLRFLSINFEYVFAIVYAFLFRYIKGIVLAFISDALSLIISGKIAFWYWGYAIVPLIIVLISAFAFDFYKRNKIMTVVWSNLLMILAFATLIFIFYYRLSTLQGDATEFKISKIFEIKKLPVVVGIALVFIYWLIALSLVILSAYYIAKVKSKNANKLKLDKIANFIFIFALIFVVIVISRWLWGPYVWIKYSLYIGKLRSKSYLTDLDWYFGLMIPIVLKSFIAIPVYVTLLVALLPAMQFLKRRYFDQNLFAKY
;
A
#
# COMPACT_ATOMS: atom_id res chain seq x y z
N MET A 1 19.20 -19.61 -32.20
CA MET A 1 20.29 -19.94 -31.25
C MET A 1 19.68 -20.48 -29.94
N LYS A 2 19.66 -21.81 -29.73
CA LYS A 2 19.19 -22.43 -28.48
C LYS A 2 20.38 -22.48 -27.50
N ILE A 3 20.38 -21.63 -26.48
CA ILE A 3 21.41 -21.64 -25.44
C ILE A 3 21.12 -22.84 -24.53
N PHE A 4 21.87 -23.93 -24.70
CA PHE A 4 21.87 -25.04 -23.77
C PHE A 4 22.69 -24.65 -22.53
N ILE A 5 22.01 -24.24 -21.46
CA ILE A 5 22.65 -24.07 -20.16
C ILE A 5 22.88 -25.48 -19.60
N LYS A 6 24.14 -25.93 -19.60
CA LYS A 6 24.54 -27.20 -18.99
C LYS A 6 24.18 -27.14 -17.50
N LYS A 7 23.30 -28.04 -17.04
CA LYS A 7 22.85 -28.15 -15.63
C LYS A 7 24.07 -28.28 -14.73
N SER A 8 24.39 -27.24 -13.98
CA SER A 8 25.43 -27.26 -12.96
C SER A 8 24.84 -27.77 -11.65
N ASP A 9 25.39 -28.86 -11.10
CA ASP A 9 24.99 -29.40 -9.79
C ASP A 9 25.08 -28.36 -8.66
N TYR A 10 25.96 -27.37 -8.84
CA TYR A 10 26.08 -26.22 -7.93
C TYR A 10 24.80 -25.38 -7.90
N LEU A 11 24.17 -25.11 -9.05
CA LEU A 11 22.91 -24.35 -9.10
C LEU A 11 21.80 -25.12 -8.40
N LYS A 12 21.71 -26.44 -8.63
CA LYS A 12 20.72 -27.31 -7.97
C LYS A 12 20.89 -27.28 -6.45
N LYS A 13 22.14 -27.44 -5.97
CA LYS A 13 22.46 -27.41 -4.53
C LYS A 13 22.17 -26.03 -3.92
N TYR A 14 22.59 -24.95 -4.58
CA TYR A 14 22.37 -23.56 -4.14
C TYR A 14 20.89 -23.21 -4.03
N PHE A 15 20.07 -23.61 -5.00
CA PHE A 15 18.63 -23.35 -4.96
C PHE A 15 17.94 -24.13 -3.85
N VAL A 16 18.29 -25.41 -3.64
CA VAL A 16 17.74 -26.22 -2.54
C VAL A 16 18.09 -25.61 -1.18
N THR A 17 19.36 -25.26 -0.93
CA THR A 17 19.74 -24.63 0.36
C THR A 17 19.10 -23.27 0.54
N GLN A 18 19.01 -22.42 -0.49
CA GLN A 18 18.31 -21.14 -0.35
C GLN A 18 16.82 -21.30 -0.07
N THR A 19 16.16 -22.32 -0.63
CA THR A 19 14.73 -22.52 -0.43
C THR A 19 14.46 -22.99 0.99
N TRP A 20 15.28 -23.90 1.52
CA TRP A 20 15.24 -24.31 2.92
C TRP A 20 15.53 -23.14 3.88
N GLN A 21 16.58 -22.35 3.64
CA GLN A 21 16.89 -21.19 4.48
C GLN A 21 15.73 -20.18 4.50
N ARG A 22 15.11 -19.92 3.35
CA ARG A 22 13.95 -19.02 3.24
C ARG A 22 12.71 -19.59 3.94
N PHE A 23 12.50 -20.91 3.86
CA PHE A 23 11.42 -21.60 4.56
C PHE A 23 11.59 -21.49 6.08
N PHE A 24 12.76 -21.83 6.61
CA PHE A 24 13.04 -21.74 8.05
C PHE A 24 13.01 -20.30 8.56
N LEU A 25 13.49 -19.34 7.78
CA LEU A 25 13.39 -17.92 8.13
C LEU A 25 11.92 -17.47 8.22
N ALA A 26 11.07 -17.90 7.27
CA ALA A 26 9.63 -17.61 7.31
C ALA A 26 8.95 -18.29 8.51
N LEU A 27 9.31 -19.53 8.83
CA LEU A 27 8.81 -20.26 10.01
C LEU A 27 9.25 -19.61 11.33
N PHE A 28 10.48 -19.12 11.41
CA PHE A 28 11.00 -18.39 12.56
C PHE A 28 10.25 -17.08 12.77
N PHE A 29 10.04 -16.29 11.71
CA PHE A 29 9.22 -15.07 11.80
C PHE A 29 7.76 -15.38 12.17
N LEU A 30 7.21 -16.52 11.75
CA LEU A 30 5.89 -16.99 12.18
C LEU A 30 5.84 -17.27 13.68
N LEU A 31 6.81 -18.00 14.22
CA LEU A 31 6.88 -18.29 15.66
C LEU A 31 7.05 -17.00 16.48
N LEU A 32 7.93 -16.09 16.06
CA LEU A 32 8.18 -14.81 16.73
C LEU A 32 6.95 -13.91 16.70
N PHE A 33 6.23 -13.92 15.57
CA PHE A 33 4.98 -13.18 15.43
C PHE A 33 3.86 -13.77 16.30
N VAL A 34 3.67 -15.09 16.32
CA VAL A 34 2.68 -15.76 17.20
C VAL A 34 2.99 -15.49 18.67
N LEU A 35 4.26 -15.53 19.07
CA LEU A 35 4.68 -15.19 20.43
C LEU A 35 4.40 -13.71 20.77
N PHE A 36 4.73 -12.78 19.88
CA PHE A 36 4.44 -11.36 20.06
C PHE A 36 2.93 -11.08 20.17
N LEU A 37 2.14 -11.74 19.33
CA LEU A 37 0.67 -11.62 19.34
C LEU A 37 0.07 -12.22 20.62
N GLY A 38 0.55 -13.39 21.04
CA GLY A 38 0.16 -14.00 22.31
C GLY A 38 0.50 -13.10 23.51
N LEU A 39 1.70 -12.49 23.52
CA LEU A 39 2.12 -11.55 24.56
C LEU A 39 1.28 -10.28 24.58
N THR A 40 1.00 -9.69 23.41
CA THR A 40 0.18 -8.46 23.32
C THR A 40 -1.25 -8.71 23.73
N ILE A 41 -1.86 -9.85 23.33
CA ILE A 41 -3.18 -10.27 23.81
C ILE A 41 -3.16 -10.51 25.31
N TRP A 42 -2.15 -11.21 25.83
CA TRP A 42 -2.04 -11.52 27.26
C TRP A 42 -1.90 -10.24 28.10
N ILE A 43 -1.04 -9.31 27.68
CA ILE A 43 -0.88 -8.00 28.32
C ILE A 43 -2.19 -7.21 28.27
N PHE A 44 -2.84 -7.15 27.11
CA PHE A 44 -4.10 -6.42 26.93
C PHE A 44 -5.24 -7.01 27.75
N ASN A 45 -5.36 -8.34 27.80
CA ASN A 45 -6.33 -9.02 28.65
C ASN A 45 -6.01 -8.79 30.13
N GLN A 46 -4.77 -8.94 30.59
CA GLN A 46 -4.46 -8.77 32.02
C GLN A 46 -4.77 -7.36 32.52
N THR A 47 -4.41 -6.32 31.77
CA THR A 47 -4.56 -4.93 32.23
C THR A 47 -6.00 -4.43 32.16
N ASN A 48 -6.72 -4.72 31.06
CA ASN A 48 -8.08 -4.24 30.86
C ASN A 48 -9.15 -5.15 31.49
N PHE A 49 -8.93 -6.46 31.56
CA PHE A 49 -9.92 -7.38 32.14
C PHE A 49 -10.04 -7.16 33.64
N LYS A 50 -8.91 -6.99 34.35
CA LYS A 50 -8.92 -6.83 35.80
C LYS A 50 -9.55 -5.51 36.23
N THR A 51 -9.26 -4.42 35.52
CA THR A 51 -9.87 -3.10 35.77
C THR A 51 -11.35 -3.08 35.41
N LEU A 52 -11.74 -3.56 34.24
CA LEU A 52 -13.13 -3.55 33.80
C LEU A 52 -14.02 -4.50 34.61
N SER A 53 -13.50 -5.67 34.99
CA SER A 53 -14.19 -6.62 35.88
C SER A 53 -14.49 -5.99 37.24
N ASN A 54 -13.49 -5.33 37.84
CA ASN A 54 -13.65 -4.67 39.14
C ASN A 54 -14.65 -3.49 39.08
N GLU A 55 -14.69 -2.77 37.97
CA GLU A 55 -15.67 -1.71 37.76
C GLU A 55 -17.09 -2.25 37.53
N ILE A 56 -17.23 -3.36 36.81
CA ILE A 56 -18.55 -3.98 36.61
C ILE A 56 -19.07 -4.56 37.93
N SER A 57 -18.21 -5.20 38.73
CA SER A 57 -18.61 -5.73 40.04
C SER A 57 -19.03 -4.62 41.01
N SER A 58 -18.30 -3.50 41.06
CA SER A 58 -18.68 -2.37 41.92
C SER A 58 -19.98 -1.70 41.47
N LEU A 59 -20.22 -1.58 40.15
CA LEU A 59 -21.50 -1.09 39.62
C LEU A 59 -22.67 -2.04 39.90
N GLN A 60 -22.43 -3.36 39.91
CA GLN A 60 -23.44 -4.36 40.28
C GLN A 60 -23.78 -4.32 41.77
N GLU A 61 -22.80 -4.11 42.65
CA GLU A 61 -23.04 -3.92 44.08
C GLU A 61 -23.84 -2.65 44.37
N LEU A 62 -23.47 -1.52 43.74
CA LEU A 62 -24.23 -0.26 43.83
C LEU A 62 -25.67 -0.42 43.32
N LYS A 63 -25.88 -1.22 42.29
CA LYS A 63 -27.23 -1.52 41.78
C LYS A 63 -28.05 -2.35 42.77
N LYS A 64 -27.45 -3.24 43.55
CA LYS A 64 -28.14 -4.05 44.57
C LYS A 64 -28.57 -3.24 45.78
N THR A 65 -27.81 -2.20 46.14
CA THR A 65 -28.09 -1.36 47.32
C THR A 65 -29.00 -0.16 47.02
N SER A 66 -29.11 0.26 45.75
CA SER A 66 -30.01 1.37 45.38
C SER A 66 -31.48 0.92 45.35
N THR A 67 -32.35 1.66 46.03
CA THR A 67 -33.81 1.50 46.00
C THR A 67 -34.49 2.44 45.00
N ASN A 68 -33.74 3.36 44.40
CA ASN A 68 -34.28 4.36 43.48
C ASN A 68 -34.30 3.84 42.04
N SER A 69 -35.51 3.69 41.48
CA SER A 69 -35.72 3.15 40.13
C SER A 69 -35.00 3.93 39.02
N LYS A 70 -34.81 5.25 39.18
CA LYS A 70 -34.07 6.08 38.20
C LYS A 70 -32.56 5.83 38.23
N GLU A 71 -31.98 5.59 39.41
CA GLU A 71 -30.57 5.26 39.55
C GLU A 71 -30.28 3.86 39.01
N ILE A 72 -31.15 2.89 39.31
CA ILE A 72 -31.06 1.53 38.79
C ILE A 72 -31.05 1.53 37.24
N LEU A 73 -31.91 2.34 36.61
CA LEU A 73 -31.94 2.48 35.15
C LEU A 73 -30.64 3.07 34.59
N LYS A 74 -30.08 4.10 35.23
CA LYS A 74 -28.82 4.74 34.83
C LYS A 74 -27.63 3.77 34.96
N LEU A 75 -27.55 3.04 36.06
CA LEU A 75 -26.52 2.02 36.29
C LEU A 75 -26.64 0.87 35.29
N THR A 76 -27.86 0.43 34.98
CA THR A 76 -28.09 -0.63 33.99
C THR A 76 -27.61 -0.19 32.60
N LYS A 77 -27.89 1.06 32.20
CA LYS A 77 -27.43 1.63 30.93
C LYS A 77 -25.90 1.69 30.84
N LEU A 78 -25.23 2.14 31.91
CA LEU A 78 -23.77 2.20 31.99
C LEU A 78 -23.12 0.81 31.90
N ILE A 79 -23.70 -0.20 32.56
CA ILE A 79 -23.24 -1.59 32.48
C ILE A 79 -23.37 -2.11 31.04
N THR A 80 -24.50 -1.87 30.36
CA THR A 80 -24.66 -2.26 28.95
C THR A 80 -23.69 -1.55 28.01
N GLU A 81 -23.43 -0.25 28.21
CA GLU A 81 -22.46 0.49 27.40
C GLU A 81 -21.03 -0.07 27.57
N LYS A 82 -20.58 -0.30 28.82
CA LYS A 82 -19.26 -0.90 29.07
C LYS A 82 -19.15 -2.33 28.54
N ASN A 83 -20.22 -3.12 28.61
CA ASN A 83 -20.22 -4.49 28.06
C ASN A 83 -20.15 -4.48 26.52
N SER A 84 -20.78 -3.51 25.87
CA SER A 84 -20.68 -3.32 24.41
C SER A 84 -19.28 -2.89 23.96
N GLU A 85 -18.59 -2.04 24.73
CA GLU A 85 -17.19 -1.66 24.46
C GLU A 85 -16.24 -2.86 24.59
N TRP A 86 -16.50 -3.73 25.57
CA TRP A 86 -15.75 -4.99 25.72
C TRP A 86 -15.94 -5.92 24.53
N GLN A 87 -17.18 -6.14 24.10
CA GLN A 87 -17.49 -7.00 22.95
C GLN A 87 -16.84 -6.47 21.66
N THR A 88 -16.87 -5.16 21.42
CA THR A 88 -16.25 -4.56 20.23
C THR A 88 -14.72 -4.68 20.24
N SER A 89 -14.07 -4.48 21.38
CA SER A 89 -12.62 -4.68 21.51
C SER A 89 -12.20 -6.14 21.27
N LEU A 90 -12.99 -7.08 21.79
CA LEU A 90 -12.75 -8.52 21.62
C LEU A 90 -12.95 -8.95 20.17
N ILE A 91 -14.02 -8.47 19.51
CA ILE A 91 -14.28 -8.71 18.08
C ILE A 91 -13.15 -8.13 17.21
N LEU A 92 -12.70 -6.90 17.47
CA LEU A 92 -11.60 -6.28 16.72
C LEU A 92 -10.28 -7.07 16.89
N SER A 93 -10.02 -7.57 18.10
CA SER A 93 -8.84 -8.41 18.37
C SER A 93 -8.92 -9.73 17.60
N ILE A 94 -10.08 -10.39 17.59
CA ILE A 94 -10.32 -11.61 16.80
C ILE A 94 -10.14 -11.35 15.30
N ILE A 95 -10.71 -10.27 14.77
CA ILE A 95 -10.59 -9.89 13.36
C ILE A 95 -9.13 -9.62 13.00
N PHE A 96 -8.39 -8.93 13.87
CA PHE A 96 -6.98 -8.65 13.65
C PHE A 96 -6.16 -9.94 13.59
N ILE A 97 -6.38 -10.87 14.54
CA ILE A 97 -5.76 -12.21 14.56
C ILE A 97 -6.06 -12.95 13.25
N LEU A 98 -7.34 -13.05 12.87
CA LEU A 98 -7.78 -13.70 11.64
C LEU A 98 -7.09 -13.10 10.40
N SER A 99 -7.06 -11.77 10.29
CA SER A 99 -6.44 -11.09 9.15
C SER A 99 -4.93 -11.34 9.06
N ALA A 100 -4.27 -11.42 10.22
CA ALA A 100 -2.84 -11.70 10.32
C ALA A 100 -2.55 -13.15 9.94
N THR A 101 -3.32 -14.12 10.45
CA THR A 101 -3.21 -15.54 10.06
C THR A 101 -3.49 -15.77 8.59
N ILE A 102 -4.48 -15.10 8.00
CA ILE A 102 -4.79 -15.20 6.56
C ILE A 102 -3.64 -14.63 5.72
N SER A 103 -3.14 -13.44 6.06
CA SER A 103 -2.03 -12.81 5.35
C SER A 103 -0.76 -13.66 5.41
N LEU A 104 -0.50 -14.28 6.57
CA LEU A 104 0.65 -15.15 6.79
C LEU A 104 0.48 -16.51 6.08
N SER A 105 -0.73 -17.07 6.06
CA SER A 105 -1.06 -18.30 5.30
C SER A 105 -0.89 -18.10 3.80
N LEU A 106 -1.33 -16.96 3.26
CA LEU A 106 -1.09 -16.60 1.86
C LEU A 106 0.41 -16.45 1.54
N LEU A 107 1.18 -15.88 2.47
CA LEU A 107 2.62 -15.76 2.32
C LEU A 107 3.30 -17.14 2.32
N LEU A 108 2.89 -18.06 3.20
CA LEU A 108 3.38 -19.44 3.19
C LEU A 108 2.93 -20.19 1.93
N TRP A 109 1.70 -20.01 1.48
CA TRP A 109 1.15 -20.62 0.27
C TRP A 109 1.97 -20.24 -0.97
N THR A 110 2.28 -18.95 -1.15
CA THR A 110 3.12 -18.50 -2.28
C THR A 110 4.52 -19.13 -2.25
N ARG A 111 5.07 -19.38 -1.05
CA ARG A 111 6.38 -20.04 -0.90
C ARG A 111 6.33 -21.55 -1.12
N ILE A 112 5.26 -22.21 -0.70
CA ILE A 112 5.02 -23.64 -0.97
C ILE A 112 4.78 -23.85 -2.46
N TYR A 113 4.01 -22.96 -3.10
CA TYR A 113 3.79 -22.96 -4.54
C TYR A 113 5.10 -22.78 -5.31
N ASP A 114 5.92 -21.79 -4.94
CA ASP A 114 7.26 -21.62 -5.53
C ASP A 114 8.07 -22.92 -5.40
N PHE A 115 8.09 -23.53 -4.21
CA PHE A 115 8.80 -24.78 -3.96
C PHE A 115 8.29 -25.94 -4.83
N LEU A 116 6.97 -26.15 -4.90
CA LEU A 116 6.36 -27.24 -5.67
C LEU A 116 6.51 -27.03 -7.18
N TYR A 117 6.35 -25.80 -7.66
CA TYR A 117 6.59 -25.43 -9.06
C TYR A 117 8.03 -25.73 -9.47
N PHE A 118 9.00 -25.37 -8.62
CA PHE A 118 10.41 -25.71 -8.85
C PHE A 118 10.69 -27.21 -8.73
N LYS A 119 10.06 -27.91 -7.78
CA LYS A 119 10.18 -29.37 -7.65
C LYS A 119 9.67 -30.09 -8.90
N ASN A 120 8.49 -29.72 -9.42
CA ASN A 120 7.93 -30.33 -10.63
C ASN A 120 8.79 -30.06 -11.87
N ASN A 121 9.29 -28.83 -12.06
CA ASN A 121 10.20 -28.52 -13.16
C ASN A 121 11.59 -29.17 -13.02
N LEU A 122 11.96 -29.65 -11.83
CA LEU A 122 13.15 -30.46 -11.61
C LEU A 122 12.89 -31.97 -11.78
N ASN A 123 11.63 -32.40 -11.69
CA ASN A 123 11.18 -33.79 -11.76
C ASN A 123 10.89 -34.32 -13.17
N ASP A 124 11.17 -33.54 -14.23
CA ASP A 124 11.26 -34.04 -15.63
C ASP A 124 12.41 -35.05 -15.86
N GLN A 125 13.01 -35.58 -14.79
CA GLN A 125 13.86 -36.76 -14.83
C GLN A 125 13.27 -37.85 -13.93
N LYS A 126 12.54 -38.77 -14.59
CA LYS A 126 12.16 -40.13 -14.17
C LYS A 126 12.70 -40.55 -12.79
N LEU A 127 11.97 -40.22 -11.73
CA LEU A 127 12.02 -40.88 -10.44
C LEU A 127 10.97 -40.19 -9.57
N ILE A 128 9.81 -40.83 -9.41
CA ILE A 128 9.19 -41.11 -8.12
C ILE A 128 7.85 -41.80 -8.36
N ASN A 129 7.77 -42.97 -7.73
CA ASN A 129 6.69 -43.95 -7.67
C ASN A 129 5.40 -43.39 -7.09
N ASP A 130 4.31 -44.01 -7.53
CA ASP A 130 2.92 -43.79 -7.17
C ASP A 130 2.62 -44.03 -5.68
N GLY A 131 1.86 -43.10 -5.09
CA GLY A 131 1.33 -43.25 -3.73
C GLY A 131 0.71 -41.99 -3.14
N PHE A 132 1.10 -40.81 -3.64
CA PHE A 132 0.69 -39.52 -3.05
C PHE A 132 -0.35 -38.73 -3.86
N ASN A 133 -0.87 -39.26 -4.97
CA ASN A 133 -1.62 -38.49 -5.95
C ASN A 133 -3.15 -38.42 -5.73
N SER A 134 -3.79 -39.34 -5.00
CA SER A 134 -5.25 -39.39 -4.96
C SER A 134 -5.91 -38.42 -3.97
N LYS A 135 -5.22 -38.01 -2.89
CA LYS A 135 -5.78 -37.10 -1.87
C LYS A 135 -5.64 -35.61 -2.22
N ILE A 136 -4.83 -35.27 -3.20
CA ILE A 136 -4.58 -33.89 -3.62
C ILE A 136 -5.60 -33.43 -4.68
N ILE A 137 -6.20 -34.36 -5.44
CA ILE A 137 -7.11 -34.07 -6.56
C ILE A 137 -8.45 -33.45 -6.10
N ILE A 138 -8.95 -33.79 -4.92
CA ILE A 138 -10.17 -33.19 -4.34
C ILE A 138 -9.92 -31.74 -3.88
N PHE A 139 -8.65 -31.38 -3.60
CA PHE A 139 -8.26 -30.00 -3.25
C PHE A 139 -7.96 -29.12 -4.48
N PHE A 140 -7.86 -29.74 -5.68
CA PHE A 140 -7.58 -29.08 -6.97
C PHE A 140 -8.85 -28.62 -7.73
N THR A 141 -10.05 -28.87 -7.22
CA THR A 141 -11.30 -28.43 -7.86
C THR A 141 -11.50 -26.91 -7.84
N PHE A 142 -10.69 -26.16 -7.09
CA PHE A 142 -10.54 -24.71 -7.22
C PHE A 142 -9.61 -24.26 -8.38
N SER A 143 -9.23 -25.16 -9.29
CA SER A 143 -8.36 -24.91 -10.46
C SER A 143 -9.03 -24.21 -11.65
N SER A 144 -10.31 -23.86 -11.57
CA SER A 144 -11.06 -23.24 -12.67
C SER A 144 -10.43 -21.92 -13.16
N VAL A 145 -9.81 -21.14 -12.28
CA VAL A 145 -9.10 -19.89 -12.66
C VAL A 145 -7.75 -20.18 -13.36
N PHE A 146 -7.06 -21.24 -12.96
CA PHE A 146 -5.79 -21.64 -13.59
C PHE A 146 -5.98 -22.34 -14.93
N ALA A 147 -7.05 -23.13 -15.08
CA ALA A 147 -7.46 -23.72 -16.36
C ALA A 147 -7.80 -22.61 -17.38
N LEU A 148 -8.40 -21.50 -16.93
CA LEU A 148 -8.73 -20.35 -17.77
C LEU A 148 -7.47 -19.59 -18.23
N ILE A 149 -6.48 -19.39 -17.34
CA ILE A 149 -5.18 -18.80 -17.69
C ILE A 149 -4.37 -19.70 -18.64
N TYR A 150 -4.43 -21.02 -18.46
CA TYR A 150 -3.75 -21.99 -19.32
C TYR A 150 -4.40 -22.08 -20.71
N LYS A 151 -5.74 -22.00 -20.79
CA LYS A 151 -6.50 -21.98 -22.06
C LYS A 151 -6.27 -20.69 -22.85
N ILE A 152 -6.15 -19.54 -22.18
CA ILE A 152 -5.79 -18.25 -22.82
C ILE A 152 -4.37 -18.29 -23.39
N LYS A 153 -3.41 -18.92 -22.69
CA LYS A 153 -2.01 -19.02 -23.14
C LYS A 153 -1.83 -19.93 -24.37
N LEU A 154 -2.74 -20.88 -24.58
CA LEU A 154 -2.76 -21.79 -25.75
C LEU A 154 -3.49 -21.22 -26.96
N MET A 155 -4.39 -20.24 -26.80
CA MET A 155 -5.14 -19.63 -27.92
C MET A 155 -4.42 -18.48 -28.65
N ILE A 156 -3.33 -17.95 -28.08
CA ILE A 156 -2.62 -16.79 -28.63
C ILE A 156 -1.68 -17.07 -29.84
N PRO A 157 -1.26 -18.30 -30.22
CA PRO A 157 -0.35 -18.47 -31.35
C PRO A 157 -0.96 -18.28 -32.75
N ASN A 158 -2.28 -18.16 -32.90
CA ASN A 158 -2.94 -18.19 -34.23
C ASN A 158 -3.62 -16.89 -34.68
N LEU A 159 -3.32 -15.74 -34.05
CA LEU A 159 -3.70 -14.45 -34.63
C LEU A 159 -2.61 -13.95 -35.61
N SER A 160 -2.59 -14.54 -36.80
CA SER A 160 -2.01 -13.88 -37.97
C SER A 160 -3.03 -12.86 -38.48
N VAL A 161 -2.88 -11.61 -38.08
CA VAL A 161 -3.60 -10.50 -38.73
C VAL A 161 -2.92 -10.27 -40.07
N SER A 162 -3.57 -10.64 -41.17
CA SER A 162 -3.17 -10.25 -42.52
C SER A 162 -3.35 -8.73 -42.64
N LEU A 163 -2.24 -8.00 -42.54
CA LEU A 163 -2.16 -6.57 -42.85
C LEU A 163 -1.86 -6.41 -44.35
N GLU A 164 -2.76 -6.91 -45.18
CA GLU A 164 -2.82 -6.60 -46.60
C GLU A 164 -4.27 -6.23 -46.88
N ASP A 165 -4.57 -4.93 -46.75
CA ASP A 165 -5.37 -4.23 -47.74
C ASP A 165 -5.49 -2.73 -47.43
N LYS A 166 -5.06 -1.95 -48.43
CA LYS A 166 -5.47 -0.57 -48.74
C LYS A 166 -5.29 0.48 -47.64
N ILE A 167 -4.04 0.92 -47.48
CA ILE A 167 -3.76 2.32 -47.13
C ILE A 167 -4.08 3.14 -48.38
N SER A 168 -5.34 3.56 -48.50
CA SER A 168 -5.74 4.64 -49.40
C SER A 168 -4.89 5.87 -49.09
N GLU A 169 -4.29 6.46 -50.13
CA GLU A 169 -3.53 7.71 -50.11
C GLU A 169 -4.43 8.89 -49.71
N GLU A 170 -4.86 8.94 -48.45
CA GLU A 170 -5.26 10.21 -47.86
C GLU A 170 -3.99 11.05 -47.75
N LYS A 171 -4.00 12.22 -48.40
CA LYS A 171 -3.01 13.28 -48.20
C LYS A 171 -2.87 13.52 -46.70
N LEU A 172 -1.90 12.87 -46.08
CA LEU A 172 -1.58 12.97 -44.67
C LEU A 172 -1.36 14.45 -44.36
N TYR A 173 -2.37 15.06 -43.73
CA TYR A 173 -2.28 16.39 -43.19
C TYR A 173 -1.02 16.42 -42.33
N ASN A 174 -0.03 17.22 -42.74
CA ASN A 174 1.29 17.20 -42.13
C ASN A 174 1.23 17.93 -40.79
N TRP A 175 0.68 17.26 -39.77
CA TRP A 175 0.60 17.74 -38.40
C TRP A 175 1.96 18.19 -37.85
N ASN A 176 3.07 17.65 -38.41
CA ASN A 176 4.40 18.11 -38.02
C ASN A 176 4.65 19.58 -38.40
N HIS A 177 4.02 20.12 -39.45
CA HIS A 177 4.17 21.53 -39.82
C HIS A 177 3.44 22.47 -38.83
N HIS A 178 2.24 22.11 -38.38
CA HIS A 178 1.47 22.92 -37.42
C HIS A 178 1.94 22.78 -35.97
N PHE A 179 2.54 21.64 -35.60
CA PHE A 179 3.12 21.41 -34.26
C PHE A 179 4.64 21.64 -34.20
N GLN A 180 5.23 22.39 -35.14
CA GLN A 180 6.57 22.97 -34.94
C GLN A 180 6.52 24.05 -33.85
N LEU A 181 6.22 23.62 -32.62
CA LEU A 181 6.28 24.41 -31.42
C LEU A 181 7.76 24.69 -31.12
N ASN A 182 8.20 25.87 -31.56
CA ASN A 182 9.48 26.53 -31.31
C ASN A 182 10.74 25.89 -31.90
N LYS A 183 11.59 26.74 -32.51
CA LYS A 183 12.98 26.44 -32.90
C LYS A 183 13.89 26.04 -31.72
N ASN A 184 13.40 26.12 -30.48
CA ASN A 184 14.17 25.80 -29.29
C ASN A 184 14.25 24.27 -29.10
N SER A 185 15.42 23.70 -29.36
CA SER A 185 15.70 22.25 -29.28
C SER A 185 15.32 21.63 -27.93
N LYS A 186 15.49 22.37 -26.82
CA LYS A 186 15.17 21.89 -25.47
C LYS A 186 13.67 21.71 -25.24
N LEU A 187 12.84 22.63 -25.76
CA LEU A 187 11.38 22.52 -25.64
C LEU A 187 10.84 21.36 -26.48
N ASN A 188 11.39 21.17 -27.68
CA ASN A 188 11.02 20.06 -28.55
C ASN A 188 11.40 18.70 -27.92
N GLU A 189 12.58 18.61 -27.30
CA GLU A 189 12.99 17.41 -26.56
C GLU A 189 12.06 17.13 -25.38
N PHE A 190 11.72 18.16 -24.59
CA PHE A 190 10.77 18.05 -23.48
C PHE A 190 9.40 17.56 -23.95
N TYR A 191 8.85 18.17 -25.01
CA TYR A 191 7.58 17.78 -25.60
C TYR A 191 7.58 16.32 -26.08
N LYS A 192 8.60 15.92 -26.86
CA LYS A 192 8.72 14.54 -27.37
C LYS A 192 8.83 13.52 -26.24
N LYS A 193 9.51 13.87 -25.14
CA LYS A 193 9.77 12.95 -24.03
C LYS A 193 8.63 12.84 -23.03
N HIS A 194 7.97 13.96 -22.72
CA HIS A 194 7.04 14.06 -21.60
C HIS A 194 5.58 14.28 -22.00
N ILE A 195 5.31 14.78 -23.20
CA ILE A 195 3.95 15.14 -23.66
C ILE A 195 3.50 14.19 -24.77
N LYS A 196 4.32 13.95 -25.79
CA LYS A 196 3.93 13.14 -26.97
C LYS A 196 3.57 11.72 -26.57
N ILE A 197 2.31 11.34 -26.72
CA ILE A 197 1.79 9.99 -26.48
C ILE A 197 2.06 9.11 -27.70
N THR A 198 2.59 7.91 -27.47
CA THR A 198 2.81 6.89 -28.51
C THR A 198 1.74 5.79 -28.44
N ILE A 199 1.61 4.99 -29.50
CA ILE A 199 0.68 3.83 -29.52
C ILE A 199 1.01 2.86 -28.38
N ASN A 200 2.30 2.62 -28.12
CA ASN A 200 2.75 1.78 -27.01
C ASN A 200 2.36 2.37 -25.64
N ASP A 201 2.40 3.71 -25.50
CA ASP A 201 1.96 4.37 -24.28
C ASP A 201 0.46 4.13 -24.04
N ILE A 202 -0.36 4.23 -25.10
CA ILE A 202 -1.81 4.00 -25.04
C ILE A 202 -2.11 2.54 -24.68
N ALA A 203 -1.47 1.59 -25.37
CA ALA A 203 -1.67 0.16 -25.12
C ALA A 203 -1.31 -0.22 -23.68
N LEU A 204 -0.15 0.22 -23.18
CA LEU A 204 0.26 -0.06 -21.80
C LEU A 204 -0.62 0.65 -20.78
N SER A 205 -1.06 1.88 -21.07
CA SER A 205 -2.01 2.62 -20.22
C SER A 205 -3.34 1.89 -20.11
N GLY A 206 -3.86 1.34 -21.22
CA GLY A 206 -5.09 0.54 -21.24
C GLY A 206 -4.99 -0.72 -20.38
N ILE A 207 -3.87 -1.46 -20.47
CA ILE A 207 -3.63 -2.64 -19.63
C ILE A 207 -3.59 -2.27 -18.15
N LEU A 208 -2.88 -1.19 -17.81
CA LEU A 208 -2.76 -0.75 -16.42
C LEU A 208 -4.09 -0.22 -15.87
N LEU A 209 -4.87 0.51 -16.66
CA LEU A 209 -6.23 0.93 -16.29
C LEU A 209 -7.15 -0.27 -16.07
N ALA A 210 -7.10 -1.29 -16.93
CA ALA A 210 -7.87 -2.51 -16.73
C ALA A 210 -7.49 -3.19 -15.40
N LEU A 211 -6.19 -3.29 -15.09
CA LEU A 211 -5.70 -3.85 -13.82
C LEU A 211 -6.15 -3.01 -12.62
N PHE A 212 -6.14 -1.69 -12.75
CA PHE A 212 -6.66 -0.76 -11.75
C PHE A 212 -8.16 -0.96 -11.49
N VAL A 213 -8.95 -1.09 -12.56
CA VAL A 213 -10.40 -1.34 -12.47
C VAL A 213 -10.67 -2.67 -11.79
N ILE A 214 -9.98 -3.75 -12.17
CA ILE A 214 -10.11 -5.07 -11.55
C ILE A 214 -9.78 -5.00 -10.05
N LEU A 215 -8.66 -4.36 -9.68
CA LEU A 215 -8.30 -4.22 -8.27
C LEU A 215 -9.27 -3.33 -7.49
N THR A 216 -9.81 -2.28 -8.12
CA THR A 216 -10.84 -1.43 -7.52
C THR A 216 -12.12 -2.24 -7.27
N LEU A 217 -12.58 -3.01 -8.25
CA LEU A 217 -13.74 -3.90 -8.08
C LEU A 217 -13.51 -4.91 -6.96
N LEU A 218 -12.35 -5.58 -6.95
CA LEU A 218 -12.01 -6.55 -5.90
C LEU A 218 -12.02 -5.89 -4.52
N THR A 219 -11.39 -4.73 -4.37
CA THR A 219 -11.26 -4.07 -3.06
C THR A 219 -12.55 -3.45 -2.56
N LYS A 220 -13.47 -3.07 -3.44
CA LYS A 220 -14.78 -2.50 -3.06
C LYS A 220 -15.83 -3.57 -2.82
N TYR A 221 -15.84 -4.66 -3.60
CA TYR A 221 -16.93 -5.64 -3.62
C TYR A 221 -16.59 -7.00 -3.01
N THR A 222 -15.32 -7.28 -2.67
CA THR A 222 -14.95 -8.54 -2.00
C THR A 222 -14.68 -8.32 -0.51
N PHE A 223 -14.33 -9.42 0.17
CA PHE A 223 -13.91 -9.39 1.57
C PHE A 223 -12.79 -8.37 1.83
N LEU A 224 -11.93 -8.06 0.85
CA LEU A 224 -10.87 -7.04 0.97
C LEU A 224 -11.36 -5.63 1.32
N ARG A 225 -12.68 -5.37 1.25
CA ARG A 225 -13.30 -4.13 1.73
C ARG A 225 -12.94 -3.79 3.18
N PHE A 226 -12.75 -4.79 4.05
CA PHE A 226 -12.42 -4.55 5.46
C PHE A 226 -11.08 -3.81 5.64
N LEU A 227 -10.13 -4.04 4.74
CA LEU A 227 -8.80 -3.42 4.82
C LEU A 227 -8.84 -1.92 4.53
N SER A 228 -9.87 -1.42 3.82
CA SER A 228 -10.00 0.00 3.44
C SER A 228 -8.72 0.57 2.79
N ILE A 229 -7.99 -0.28 2.06
CA ILE A 229 -6.75 0.09 1.37
C ILE A 229 -7.11 0.72 0.03
N ASN A 230 -6.62 1.92 -0.20
CA ASN A 230 -6.84 2.66 -1.45
C ASN A 230 -5.65 2.39 -2.39
N PHE A 231 -5.81 1.45 -3.32
CA PHE A 231 -4.74 1.11 -4.27
C PHE A 231 -4.42 2.22 -5.27
N GLU A 232 -5.28 3.24 -5.38
CA GLU A 232 -5.04 4.48 -6.14
C GLU A 232 -3.65 5.08 -5.88
N TYR A 233 -3.19 5.11 -4.63
CA TYR A 233 -1.85 5.63 -4.28
C TYR A 233 -0.73 4.83 -4.95
N VAL A 234 -0.84 3.50 -4.94
CA VAL A 234 0.15 2.60 -5.55
C VAL A 234 0.15 2.80 -7.06
N PHE A 235 -1.03 2.82 -7.68
CA PHE A 235 -1.14 2.99 -9.13
C PHE A 235 -0.63 4.35 -9.60
N ALA A 236 -0.92 5.43 -8.87
CA ALA A 236 -0.36 6.75 -9.18
C ALA A 236 1.18 6.73 -9.15
N ILE A 237 1.81 6.03 -8.19
CA ILE A 237 3.27 5.84 -8.15
C ILE A 237 3.74 5.01 -9.37
N VAL A 238 3.03 3.95 -9.74
CA VAL A 238 3.35 3.12 -10.94
C VAL A 238 3.23 3.92 -12.23
N TYR A 239 2.19 4.76 -12.36
CA TYR A 239 2.01 5.65 -13.51
C TYR A 239 3.15 6.65 -13.62
N ALA A 240 3.56 7.23 -12.49
CA ALA A 240 4.73 8.11 -12.43
C ALA A 240 6.02 7.40 -12.84
N PHE A 241 6.20 6.15 -12.39
CA PHE A 241 7.38 5.35 -12.71
C PHE A 241 7.48 5.06 -14.21
N LEU A 242 6.38 4.62 -14.83
CA LEU A 242 6.34 4.23 -16.24
C LEU A 242 6.31 5.45 -17.16
N PHE A 243 5.25 6.25 -17.08
CA PHE A 243 4.94 7.30 -18.07
C PHE A 243 5.56 8.66 -17.76
N ARG A 244 5.81 8.95 -16.48
CA ARG A 244 6.32 10.24 -15.95
C ARG A 244 5.39 11.44 -16.18
N TYR A 245 5.49 12.42 -15.28
CA TYR A 245 4.88 13.75 -15.38
C TYR A 245 3.47 13.74 -16.01
N ILE A 246 3.27 14.44 -17.13
CA ILE A 246 1.97 14.73 -17.75
C ILE A 246 1.23 13.46 -18.14
N LYS A 247 1.89 12.49 -18.78
CA LYS A 247 1.25 11.22 -19.17
C LYS A 247 0.73 10.45 -17.95
N GLY A 248 1.54 10.40 -16.89
CA GLY A 248 1.13 9.78 -15.63
C GLY A 248 -0.02 10.52 -14.94
N ILE A 249 -0.02 11.87 -14.99
CA ILE A 249 -1.06 12.74 -14.41
C ILE A 249 -2.41 12.45 -15.07
N VAL A 250 -2.44 12.43 -16.41
CA VAL A 250 -3.67 12.12 -17.16
C VAL A 250 -4.20 10.74 -16.78
N LEU A 251 -3.32 9.73 -16.71
CA LEU A 251 -3.72 8.37 -16.36
C LEU A 251 -4.24 8.25 -14.93
N ALA A 252 -3.60 8.95 -13.98
CA ALA A 252 -4.02 8.99 -12.58
C ALA A 252 -5.37 9.70 -12.41
N PHE A 253 -5.59 10.80 -13.14
CA PHE A 253 -6.87 11.52 -13.16
C PHE A 253 -8.01 10.65 -13.71
N ILE A 254 -7.78 9.95 -14.82
CA ILE A 254 -8.76 9.02 -15.39
C ILE A 254 -9.06 7.87 -14.41
N SER A 255 -8.03 7.33 -13.76
CA SER A 255 -8.19 6.26 -12.77
C SER A 255 -9.02 6.71 -11.57
N ASP A 256 -8.80 7.92 -11.06
CA ASP A 256 -9.58 8.50 -9.96
C ASP A 256 -11.06 8.64 -10.33
N ALA A 257 -11.35 9.22 -11.51
CA ALA A 257 -12.71 9.32 -12.02
C ALA A 257 -13.38 7.94 -12.17
N LEU A 258 -12.67 6.95 -12.72
CA LEU A 258 -13.18 5.58 -12.84
C LEU A 258 -13.47 4.93 -11.48
N SER A 259 -12.61 5.15 -10.47
CA SER A 259 -12.83 4.64 -9.12
C SER A 259 -14.11 5.20 -8.50
N LEU A 260 -14.40 6.48 -8.73
CA LEU A 260 -15.63 7.13 -8.28
C LEU A 260 -16.86 6.61 -9.02
N ILE A 261 -16.76 6.40 -10.34
CA ILE A 261 -17.84 5.80 -11.15
C ILE A 261 -18.15 4.39 -10.64
N ILE A 262 -17.12 3.54 -10.51
CA ILE A 262 -17.27 2.17 -10.01
C ILE A 262 -17.89 2.16 -8.61
N SER A 263 -17.46 3.07 -7.73
CA SER A 263 -17.98 3.15 -6.37
C SER A 263 -19.40 3.74 -6.28
N GLY A 264 -20.00 4.21 -7.39
CA GLY A 264 -21.28 4.92 -7.39
C GLY A 264 -21.21 6.29 -6.70
N LYS A 265 -20.01 6.90 -6.65
CA LYS A 265 -19.71 8.14 -5.90
C LYS A 265 -19.35 9.31 -6.80
N ILE A 266 -19.63 9.24 -8.10
CA ILE A 266 -19.30 10.33 -9.03
C ILE A 266 -20.00 11.65 -8.67
N ALA A 267 -21.20 11.59 -8.09
CA ALA A 267 -21.90 12.76 -7.58
C ALA A 267 -21.17 13.49 -6.43
N PHE A 268 -20.22 12.80 -5.79
CA PHE A 268 -19.37 13.34 -4.72
C PHE A 268 -17.99 13.76 -5.25
N TRP A 269 -17.84 13.92 -6.57
CA TRP A 269 -16.60 14.42 -7.16
C TRP A 269 -16.32 15.84 -6.67
N TYR A 270 -15.12 16.03 -6.13
CA TYR A 270 -14.67 17.31 -5.64
C TYR A 270 -13.23 17.52 -6.07
N TRP A 271 -12.96 18.67 -6.68
CA TRP A 271 -11.66 18.99 -7.27
C TRP A 271 -10.50 18.85 -6.27
N GLY A 272 -10.76 19.15 -4.98
CA GLY A 272 -9.76 19.01 -3.91
C GLY A 272 -9.33 17.56 -3.65
N TYR A 273 -10.20 16.58 -3.92
CA TYR A 273 -9.81 15.17 -3.93
C TYR A 273 -9.14 14.79 -5.25
N ALA A 274 -9.66 15.28 -6.38
CA ALA A 274 -9.15 14.96 -7.70
C ALA A 274 -7.69 15.42 -7.92
N ILE A 275 -7.21 16.45 -7.20
CA ILE A 275 -5.81 16.91 -7.32
C ILE A 275 -4.79 15.97 -6.64
N VAL A 276 -5.24 15.13 -5.69
CA VAL A 276 -4.37 14.22 -4.93
C VAL A 276 -3.59 13.27 -5.84
N PRO A 277 -4.22 12.47 -6.72
CA PRO A 277 -3.50 11.56 -7.63
C PRO A 277 -2.48 12.28 -8.52
N LEU A 278 -2.75 13.52 -8.93
CA LEU A 278 -1.87 14.32 -9.77
C LEU A 278 -0.59 14.71 -9.02
N ILE A 279 -0.76 15.18 -7.77
CA ILE A 279 0.36 15.52 -6.89
C ILE A 279 1.23 14.29 -6.61
N ILE A 280 0.61 13.12 -6.39
CA ILE A 280 1.34 11.87 -6.16
C ILE A 280 2.20 11.51 -7.36
N VAL A 281 1.65 11.64 -8.58
CA VAL A 281 2.42 11.39 -9.80
C VAL A 281 3.61 12.33 -9.91
N LEU A 282 3.40 13.62 -9.66
CA LEU A 282 4.45 14.63 -9.72
C LEU A 282 5.58 14.32 -8.73
N ILE A 283 5.25 14.19 -7.43
CA ILE A 283 6.22 13.89 -6.38
C ILE A 283 6.99 12.61 -6.71
N SER A 284 6.28 11.56 -7.14
CA SER A 284 6.91 10.27 -7.46
C SER A 284 7.81 10.37 -8.69
N ALA A 285 7.40 11.07 -9.75
CA ALA A 285 8.22 11.25 -10.94
C ALA A 285 9.51 12.01 -10.63
N PHE A 286 9.43 13.09 -9.83
CA PHE A 286 10.60 13.81 -9.35
C PHE A 286 11.52 12.92 -8.50
N ALA A 287 10.95 12.15 -7.57
CA ALA A 287 11.71 11.25 -6.71
C ALA A 287 12.44 10.17 -7.52
N PHE A 288 11.80 9.56 -8.52
CA PHE A 288 12.45 8.59 -9.40
C PHE A 288 13.57 9.21 -10.24
N ASP A 289 13.42 10.47 -10.66
CA ASP A 289 14.45 11.18 -11.43
C ASP A 289 15.66 11.50 -10.57
N PHE A 290 15.43 11.88 -9.32
CA PHE A 290 16.49 12.07 -8.34
C PHE A 290 17.20 10.75 -8.02
N TYR A 291 16.45 9.66 -7.80
CA TYR A 291 16.99 8.32 -7.53
C TYR A 291 17.91 7.82 -8.64
N LYS A 292 17.53 8.06 -9.90
CA LYS A 292 18.36 7.67 -11.06
C LYS A 292 19.65 8.47 -11.17
N ARG A 293 19.64 9.76 -10.79
CA ARG A 293 20.83 10.63 -10.90
C ARG A 293 21.84 10.36 -9.78
N ASN A 294 21.38 10.25 -8.53
CA ASN A 294 22.26 10.06 -7.39
C ASN A 294 21.57 9.26 -6.28
N LYS A 295 21.83 7.95 -6.24
CA LYS A 295 21.24 7.04 -5.24
C LYS A 295 21.59 7.43 -3.80
N ILE A 296 22.84 7.82 -3.54
CA ILE A 296 23.30 8.16 -2.19
C ILE A 296 22.57 9.41 -1.70
N MET A 297 22.57 10.46 -2.53
CA MET A 297 21.88 11.71 -2.21
C MET A 297 20.38 11.47 -2.02
N THR A 298 19.78 10.59 -2.82
CA THR A 298 18.37 10.22 -2.68
C THR A 298 18.08 9.52 -1.35
N VAL A 299 18.95 8.60 -0.91
CA VAL A 299 18.81 7.96 0.40
C VAL A 299 18.91 9.01 1.52
N VAL A 300 19.83 9.96 1.43
CA VAL A 300 19.96 11.05 2.41
C VAL A 300 18.69 11.91 2.45
N TRP A 301 18.22 12.40 1.31
CA TRP A 301 16.97 13.19 1.23
C TRP A 301 15.74 12.41 1.68
N SER A 302 15.68 11.11 1.36
CA SER A 302 14.60 10.22 1.80
C SER A 302 14.51 10.16 3.31
N ASN A 303 15.64 10.02 4.01
CA ASN A 303 15.67 10.05 5.47
C ASN A 303 15.34 11.44 6.02
N LEU A 304 15.87 12.50 5.40
CA LEU A 304 15.60 13.87 5.86
C LEU A 304 14.09 14.19 5.78
N LEU A 305 13.46 13.90 4.65
CA LEU A 305 12.01 14.10 4.46
C LEU A 305 11.20 13.25 5.42
N MET A 306 11.61 12.01 5.66
CA MET A 306 10.97 11.13 6.63
C MET A 306 11.08 11.69 8.06
N ILE A 307 12.26 12.14 8.48
CA ILE A 307 12.49 12.76 9.80
C ILE A 307 11.65 14.04 9.93
N LEU A 308 11.59 14.89 8.90
CA LEU A 308 10.75 16.09 8.90
C LEU A 308 9.26 15.75 9.01
N ALA A 309 8.80 14.73 8.28
CA ALA A 309 7.42 14.23 8.39
C ALA A 309 7.13 13.64 9.79
N PHE A 310 8.10 13.02 10.44
CA PHE A 310 7.96 12.58 11.83
C PHE A 310 7.96 13.73 12.82
N ALA A 311 8.87 14.70 12.67
CA ALA A 311 8.93 15.87 13.53
C ALA A 311 7.63 16.67 13.47
N THR A 312 7.03 16.83 12.28
CA THR A 312 5.72 17.48 12.12
C THR A 312 4.60 16.70 12.80
N LEU A 313 4.57 15.37 12.70
CA LEU A 313 3.62 14.54 13.46
C LEU A 313 3.78 14.68 14.97
N ILE A 314 5.02 14.61 15.47
CA ILE A 314 5.31 14.74 16.91
C ILE A 314 4.90 16.13 17.39
N PHE A 315 5.23 17.17 16.62
CA PHE A 315 4.83 18.54 16.91
C PHE A 315 3.30 18.68 16.99
N ILE A 316 2.58 18.14 16.01
CA ILE A 316 1.11 18.12 15.99
C ILE A 316 0.56 17.40 17.23
N PHE A 317 1.11 16.23 17.54
CA PHE A 317 0.65 15.42 18.67
C PHE A 317 0.93 16.12 20.01
N TYR A 318 2.12 16.69 20.17
CA TYR A 318 2.51 17.45 21.35
C TYR A 318 1.66 18.71 21.52
N TYR A 319 1.45 19.49 20.46
CA TYR A 319 0.58 20.67 20.48
C TYR A 319 -0.85 20.30 20.90
N ARG A 320 -1.34 19.14 20.47
CA ARG A 320 -2.65 18.64 20.89
C ARG A 320 -2.66 18.24 22.37
N LEU A 321 -1.60 17.61 22.87
CA LEU A 321 -1.49 17.29 24.29
C LEU A 321 -1.43 18.54 25.16
N SER A 322 -0.68 19.57 24.76
CA SER A 322 -0.54 20.80 25.54
C SER A 322 -1.80 21.66 25.58
N THR A 323 -2.71 21.49 24.61
CA THR A 323 -3.99 22.22 24.55
C THR A 323 -5.10 21.54 25.33
N LEU A 324 -4.91 20.29 25.77
CA LEU A 324 -5.81 19.61 26.72
C LEU A 324 -5.55 20.20 28.11
N GLN A 325 -6.27 21.25 28.48
CA GLN A 325 -6.25 21.78 29.85
C GLN A 325 -7.02 20.84 30.80
N GLY A 326 -6.33 20.33 31.84
CA GLY A 326 -6.90 19.48 32.92
C GLY A 326 -6.55 17.98 32.83
N ASP A 327 -6.96 17.19 33.83
CA ASP A 327 -6.79 15.72 33.97
C ASP A 327 -7.50 14.88 32.87
N ALA A 328 -7.73 15.46 31.69
CA ALA A 328 -8.30 14.77 30.55
C ALA A 328 -7.28 13.77 29.98
N THR A 329 -7.33 12.53 30.47
CA THR A 329 -6.53 11.39 29.99
C THR A 329 -6.95 10.86 28.60
N GLU A 330 -7.90 11.53 27.95
CA GLU A 330 -8.63 11.00 26.80
C GLU A 330 -8.77 12.04 25.68
N PHE A 331 -8.48 11.64 24.45
CA PHE A 331 -8.79 12.41 23.26
C PHE A 331 -10.26 12.22 22.87
N LYS A 332 -11.08 13.26 22.91
CA LYS A 332 -12.41 13.21 22.29
C LYS A 332 -12.25 13.10 20.77
N ILE A 333 -12.56 11.94 20.20
CA ILE A 333 -12.67 11.79 18.75
C ILE A 333 -14.09 12.19 18.36
N SER A 334 -14.20 12.94 17.26
CA SER A 334 -15.48 13.32 16.65
C SER A 334 -16.48 12.17 16.65
N LYS A 335 -17.76 12.46 17.00
CA LYS A 335 -18.88 11.50 17.06
C LYS A 335 -19.07 10.68 15.77
N ILE A 336 -18.45 11.09 14.66
CA ILE A 336 -18.56 10.44 13.34
C ILE A 336 -17.99 9.02 13.32
N PHE A 337 -17.00 8.69 14.16
CA PHE A 337 -16.32 7.39 14.10
C PHE A 337 -16.84 6.34 15.11
N GLU A 338 -17.92 6.61 15.84
CA GLU A 338 -18.50 5.79 16.93
C GLU A 338 -17.55 5.51 18.12
N ILE A 339 -16.25 5.63 17.93
CA ILE A 339 -15.22 5.66 18.97
C ILE A 339 -15.20 7.06 19.56
N LYS A 340 -15.82 7.22 20.73
CA LYS A 340 -15.96 8.54 21.38
C LYS A 340 -14.63 9.06 21.92
N LYS A 341 -13.68 8.17 22.23
CA LYS A 341 -12.44 8.52 22.92
C LYS A 341 -11.25 7.65 22.51
N LEU A 342 -10.08 8.26 22.28
CA LEU A 342 -8.80 7.54 22.15
C LEU A 342 -7.98 7.76 23.43
N PRO A 343 -7.49 6.71 24.09
CA PRO A 343 -6.56 6.88 25.22
C PRO A 343 -5.27 7.54 24.76
N VAL A 344 -4.72 8.46 25.57
CA VAL A 344 -3.43 9.12 25.28
C VAL A 344 -2.29 8.11 25.09
N VAL A 345 -2.34 7.01 25.83
CA VAL A 345 -1.40 5.88 25.74
C VAL A 345 -1.30 5.32 24.31
N VAL A 346 -2.41 5.23 23.58
CA VAL A 346 -2.41 4.75 22.19
C VAL A 346 -1.64 5.71 21.28
N GLY A 347 -1.83 7.02 21.47
CA GLY A 347 -1.09 8.04 20.72
C GLY A 347 0.42 7.98 20.98
N ILE A 348 0.82 7.86 22.25
CA ILE A 348 2.23 7.71 22.64
C ILE A 348 2.82 6.43 22.03
N ALA A 349 2.11 5.30 22.12
CA ALA A 349 2.55 4.04 21.55
C ALA A 349 2.76 4.15 20.03
N LEU A 350 1.89 4.83 19.29
CA LEU A 350 2.05 5.06 17.86
C LEU A 350 3.28 5.90 17.53
N VAL A 351 3.49 7.01 18.25
CA VAL A 351 4.66 7.87 18.08
C VAL A 351 5.94 7.06 18.32
N PHE A 352 5.96 6.24 19.37
CA PHE A 352 7.10 5.37 19.70
C PHE A 352 7.37 4.34 18.61
N ILE A 353 6.34 3.63 18.11
CA ILE A 353 6.49 2.67 17.02
C ILE A 353 7.03 3.35 15.75
N TYR A 354 6.50 4.53 15.42
CA TYR A 354 6.97 5.31 14.28
C TYR A 354 8.42 5.74 14.42
N TRP A 355 8.83 6.14 15.62
CA TRP A 355 10.22 6.46 15.93
C TRP A 355 11.13 5.24 15.75
N LEU A 356 10.72 4.04 16.18
CA LEU A 356 11.48 2.81 15.94
C LEU A 356 11.61 2.49 14.45
N ILE A 357 10.55 2.67 13.66
CA ILE A 357 10.59 2.48 12.20
C ILE A 357 11.57 3.49 11.57
N ALA A 358 11.48 4.77 11.95
CA ALA A 358 12.38 5.81 11.46
C ALA A 358 13.84 5.49 11.79
N LEU A 359 14.11 5.12 13.05
CA LEU A 359 15.44 4.72 13.52
C LEU A 359 15.97 3.53 12.72
N SER A 360 15.14 2.50 12.49
CA SER A 360 15.55 1.32 11.73
C SER A 360 15.97 1.66 10.29
N LEU A 361 15.28 2.62 9.65
CA LEU A 361 15.59 3.09 8.31
C LEU A 361 16.83 3.98 8.27
N VAL A 362 17.03 4.82 9.30
CA VAL A 362 18.26 5.61 9.45
C VAL A 362 19.46 4.68 9.62
N ILE A 363 19.37 3.65 10.47
CA ILE A 363 20.42 2.63 10.65
C ILE A 363 20.68 1.90 9.34
N LEU A 364 19.64 1.48 8.63
CA LEU A 364 19.77 0.79 7.34
C LEU A 364 20.42 1.68 6.27
N SER A 365 20.13 2.98 6.31
CA SER A 365 20.71 3.99 5.42
C SER A 365 22.17 4.27 5.74
N ALA A 366 22.52 4.40 7.02
CA ALA A 366 23.90 4.52 7.46
C ALA A 366 24.72 3.29 7.04
N TYR A 367 24.17 2.08 7.21
CA TYR A 367 24.78 0.84 6.74
C TYR A 367 25.01 0.85 5.22
N TYR A 368 24.01 1.28 4.44
CA TYR A 368 24.13 1.41 2.99
C TYR A 368 25.25 2.38 2.59
N ILE A 369 25.28 3.59 3.18
CA ILE A 369 26.28 4.63 2.87
C ILE A 369 27.69 4.16 3.26
N ALA A 370 27.85 3.49 4.40
CA ALA A 370 29.14 2.96 4.82
C ALA A 370 29.67 1.87 3.86
N LYS A 371 28.79 1.00 3.36
CA LYS A 371 29.17 -0.14 2.51
C LYS A 371 29.24 0.18 1.02
N VAL A 372 28.57 1.23 0.52
CA VAL A 372 28.57 1.57 -0.91
C VAL A 372 29.96 1.91 -1.46
N LYS A 373 30.86 2.43 -0.61
CA LYS A 373 32.25 2.75 -0.97
C LYS A 373 33.20 1.54 -0.86
N SER A 374 32.76 0.43 -0.28
CA SER A 374 33.62 -0.74 -0.05
C SER A 374 33.75 -1.61 -1.30
N LYS A 375 34.99 -1.93 -1.71
CA LYS A 375 35.27 -2.77 -2.90
C LYS A 375 34.73 -4.21 -2.78
N ASN A 376 34.63 -4.75 -1.57
CA ASN A 376 34.22 -6.15 -1.32
C ASN A 376 32.72 -6.34 -1.12
N ALA A 377 31.91 -5.27 -1.23
CA ALA A 377 30.49 -5.36 -0.94
C ALA A 377 29.69 -5.99 -2.10
N ASN A 378 28.73 -6.85 -1.76
CA ASN A 378 27.80 -7.42 -2.73
C ASN A 378 26.84 -6.32 -3.26
N LYS A 379 27.18 -5.75 -4.43
CA LYS A 379 26.45 -4.64 -5.08
C LYS A 379 24.95 -4.92 -5.24
N LEU A 380 24.58 -6.16 -5.57
CA LEU A 380 23.16 -6.55 -5.73
C LEU A 380 22.38 -6.44 -4.41
N LYS A 381 23.00 -6.79 -3.29
CA LYS A 381 22.37 -6.67 -1.97
C LYS A 381 22.19 -5.20 -1.60
N LEU A 382 23.21 -4.38 -1.83
CA LEU A 382 23.15 -2.93 -1.57
C LEU A 382 22.11 -2.22 -2.43
N ASP A 383 21.98 -2.60 -3.71
CA ASP A 383 20.95 -2.05 -4.60
C ASP A 383 19.54 -2.38 -4.13
N LYS A 384 19.31 -3.60 -3.63
CA LYS A 384 18.01 -3.98 -3.04
C LYS A 384 17.70 -3.17 -1.79
N ILE A 385 18.69 -2.94 -0.93
CA ILE A 385 18.54 -2.10 0.27
C ILE A 385 18.22 -0.66 -0.12
N ALA A 386 18.96 -0.08 -1.06
CA ALA A 386 18.72 1.28 -1.54
C ALA A 386 17.32 1.42 -2.17
N ASN A 387 16.91 0.45 -2.99
CA ASN A 387 15.56 0.40 -3.56
C ASN A 387 14.50 0.35 -2.46
N PHE A 388 14.67 -0.50 -1.45
CA PHE A 388 13.73 -0.62 -0.33
C PHE A 388 13.61 0.70 0.44
N ILE A 389 14.74 1.31 0.84
CA ILE A 389 14.75 2.60 1.56
C ILE A 389 14.04 3.68 0.73
N PHE A 390 14.36 3.76 -0.56
CA PHE A 390 13.77 4.73 -1.47
C PHE A 390 12.25 4.54 -1.61
N ILE A 391 11.79 3.31 -1.86
CA ILE A 391 10.36 3.00 -2.00
C ILE A 391 9.62 3.28 -0.70
N PHE A 392 10.19 2.89 0.43
CA PHE A 392 9.61 3.15 1.74
C PHE A 392 9.42 4.66 1.96
N ALA A 393 10.48 5.44 1.78
CA ALA A 393 10.43 6.88 1.99
C ALA A 393 9.48 7.56 1.00
N LEU A 394 9.47 7.14 -0.27
CA LEU A 394 8.56 7.66 -1.28
C LEU A 394 7.09 7.47 -0.86
N ILE A 395 6.71 6.24 -0.50
CA ILE A 395 5.35 5.92 -0.06
C ILE A 395 5.02 6.69 1.21
N PHE A 396 5.95 6.74 2.17
CA PHE A 396 5.75 7.45 3.42
C PHE A 396 5.46 8.93 3.18
N VAL A 397 6.30 9.63 2.41
CA VAL A 397 6.12 11.04 2.04
C VAL A 397 4.80 11.26 1.30
N VAL A 398 4.50 10.40 0.32
CA VAL A 398 3.23 10.44 -0.40
C VAL A 398 2.04 10.36 0.56
N ILE A 399 2.05 9.40 1.48
CA ILE A 399 0.95 9.18 2.43
C ILE A 399 0.83 10.32 3.45
N VAL A 400 1.96 10.82 3.97
CA VAL A 400 1.96 11.98 4.88
C VAL A 400 1.31 13.19 4.22
N ILE A 401 1.78 13.56 3.02
CA ILE A 401 1.27 14.76 2.33
C ILE A 401 -0.18 14.56 1.91
N SER A 402 -0.48 13.46 1.20
CA SER A 402 -1.79 13.26 0.58
C SER A 402 -2.89 12.84 1.55
N ARG A 403 -2.58 11.98 2.53
CA ARG A 403 -3.59 11.43 3.45
C ARG A 403 -3.58 12.13 4.79
N TRP A 404 -2.42 12.43 5.38
CA TRP A 404 -2.39 12.98 6.74
C TRP A 404 -2.63 14.48 6.73
N LEU A 405 -1.94 15.20 5.85
CA LEU A 405 -2.06 16.65 5.78
C LEU A 405 -3.28 17.08 4.93
N TRP A 406 -3.30 16.64 3.68
CA TRP A 406 -4.32 17.08 2.72
C TRP A 406 -5.69 16.44 2.94
N GLY A 407 -5.73 15.16 3.33
CA GLY A 407 -6.98 14.39 3.49
C GLY A 407 -8.02 15.05 4.42
N PRO A 408 -7.69 15.31 5.70
CA PRO A 408 -8.59 15.97 6.63
C PRO A 408 -9.01 17.37 6.17
N TYR A 409 -8.05 18.14 5.66
CA TYR A 409 -8.30 19.49 5.13
C TYR A 409 -9.35 19.48 4.02
N VAL A 410 -9.17 18.62 3.02
CA VAL A 410 -10.12 18.49 1.90
C VAL A 410 -11.46 17.99 2.37
N TRP A 411 -11.50 17.04 3.31
CA TRP A 411 -12.76 16.53 3.84
C TRP A 411 -13.59 17.62 4.52
N ILE A 412 -12.94 18.50 5.29
CA ILE A 412 -13.61 19.64 5.95
C ILE A 412 -14.18 20.58 4.88
N LYS A 413 -13.35 20.98 3.90
CA LYS A 413 -13.78 21.87 2.80
C LYS A 413 -14.92 21.27 1.98
N TYR A 414 -14.81 19.99 1.65
CA TYR A 414 -15.84 19.26 0.92
C TYR A 414 -17.15 19.18 1.71
N SER A 415 -17.09 18.88 3.02
CA SER A 415 -18.27 18.77 3.88
C SER A 415 -19.03 20.10 4.03
N LEU A 416 -18.31 21.23 3.98
CA LEU A 416 -18.89 22.57 3.90
C LEU A 416 -19.52 22.83 2.53
N TYR A 417 -18.83 22.46 1.45
CA TYR A 417 -19.30 22.63 0.07
C TYR A 417 -20.66 21.95 -0.15
N ILE A 418 -20.86 20.74 0.39
CA ILE A 418 -22.14 20.02 0.28
C ILE A 418 -23.16 20.37 1.37
N GLY A 419 -22.86 21.36 2.23
CA GLY A 419 -23.78 21.81 3.29
C GLY A 419 -24.00 20.83 4.46
N LYS A 420 -23.17 19.77 4.59
CA LYS A 420 -23.25 18.84 5.74
C LYS A 420 -22.80 19.49 7.05
N LEU A 421 -21.87 20.43 6.99
CA LEU A 421 -21.45 21.23 8.13
C LEU A 421 -22.12 22.61 8.05
N ARG A 422 -23.09 22.87 8.93
CA ARG A 422 -23.95 24.07 8.87
C ARG A 422 -23.33 25.35 9.48
N SER A 423 -22.21 25.27 10.21
CA SER A 423 -21.59 26.46 10.82
C SER A 423 -20.24 26.80 10.20
N LYS A 424 -19.97 28.10 9.96
CA LYS A 424 -18.63 28.57 9.59
C LYS A 424 -17.62 28.43 10.73
N SER A 425 -18.05 28.25 11.98
CA SER A 425 -17.14 28.05 13.12
C SER A 425 -16.38 26.72 13.04
N TYR A 426 -16.83 25.78 12.21
CA TYR A 426 -16.13 24.51 11.95
C TYR A 426 -14.84 24.66 11.13
N LEU A 427 -14.62 25.77 10.42
CA LEU A 427 -13.38 26.01 9.66
C LEU A 427 -12.19 26.33 10.55
N THR A 428 -12.43 26.93 11.72
CA THR A 428 -11.42 27.36 12.68
C THR A 428 -11.11 26.29 13.73
N ASP A 429 -11.88 25.21 13.76
CA ASP A 429 -11.83 24.23 14.84
C ASP A 429 -10.80 23.13 14.52
N LEU A 430 -9.54 23.37 14.93
CA LEU A 430 -8.41 22.44 14.81
C LEU A 430 -8.74 21.04 15.33
N ASP A 431 -9.66 20.93 16.28
CA ASP A 431 -10.18 19.70 16.86
C ASP A 431 -10.76 18.75 15.81
N TRP A 432 -11.46 19.28 14.82
CA TRP A 432 -12.03 18.47 13.74
C TRP A 432 -10.96 17.94 12.80
N TYR A 433 -10.00 18.79 12.45
CA TYR A 433 -8.87 18.39 11.63
C TYR A 433 -8.11 17.24 12.30
N PHE A 434 -7.76 17.37 13.58
CA PHE A 434 -7.06 16.31 14.31
C PHE A 434 -7.93 15.08 14.54
N GLY A 435 -9.22 15.25 14.83
CA GLY A 435 -10.17 14.15 14.99
C GLY A 435 -10.34 13.28 13.73
N LEU A 436 -10.17 13.87 12.54
CA LEU A 436 -10.14 13.14 11.26
C LEU A 436 -8.76 12.60 10.93
N MET A 437 -7.71 13.35 11.25
CA MET A 437 -6.33 12.97 10.95
C MET A 437 -5.91 11.71 11.69
N ILE A 438 -6.18 11.61 13.00
CA ILE A 438 -5.77 10.49 13.85
C ILE A 438 -6.22 9.12 13.30
N PRO A 439 -7.51 8.88 12.98
CA PRO A 439 -7.93 7.59 12.43
C PRO A 439 -7.33 7.31 11.05
N ILE A 440 -7.03 8.34 10.25
CA ILE A 440 -6.34 8.18 8.96
C ILE A 440 -4.89 7.74 9.16
N VAL A 441 -4.19 8.34 10.12
CA VAL A 441 -2.82 7.95 10.50
C VAL A 441 -2.80 6.50 11.00
N LEU A 442 -3.72 6.15 11.89
CA LEU A 442 -3.90 4.78 12.39
C LEU A 442 -4.10 3.75 11.26
N LYS A 443 -5.01 4.01 10.32
CA LYS A 443 -5.22 3.14 9.16
C LYS A 443 -3.99 3.08 8.25
N SER A 444 -3.22 4.16 8.18
CA SER A 444 -1.99 4.21 7.38
C SER A 444 -0.88 3.32 7.94
N PHE A 445 -0.93 2.97 9.23
CA PHE A 445 0.02 2.05 9.85
C PHE A 445 -0.01 0.66 9.18
N ILE A 446 -1.19 0.17 8.83
CA ILE A 446 -1.37 -1.10 8.12
C ILE A 446 -1.15 -0.89 6.62
N ALA A 447 -1.62 0.22 6.07
CA ALA A 447 -1.56 0.46 4.62
C ALA A 447 -0.12 0.67 4.10
N ILE A 448 0.75 1.37 4.83
CA ILE A 448 2.13 1.67 4.39
C ILE A 448 2.94 0.39 4.14
N PRO A 449 3.05 -0.57 5.08
CA PRO A 449 3.76 -1.84 4.84
C PRO A 449 3.22 -2.61 3.64
N VAL A 450 1.89 -2.61 3.44
CA VAL A 450 1.26 -3.27 2.30
C VAL A 450 1.67 -2.59 1.00
N TYR A 451 1.60 -1.26 0.93
CA TYR A 451 2.04 -0.50 -0.25
C TYR A 451 3.52 -0.69 -0.55
N VAL A 452 4.38 -0.67 0.47
CA VAL A 452 5.84 -0.87 0.32
C VAL A 452 6.11 -2.26 -0.24
N THR A 453 5.52 -3.29 0.36
CA THR A 453 5.69 -4.68 -0.06
C THR A 453 5.26 -4.87 -1.51
N LEU A 454 4.10 -4.31 -1.87
CA LEU A 454 3.55 -4.42 -3.21
C LEU A 454 4.39 -3.66 -4.24
N LEU A 455 4.85 -2.44 -3.95
CA LEU A 455 5.72 -1.69 -4.86
C LEU A 455 7.11 -2.32 -5.00
N VAL A 456 7.70 -2.85 -3.91
CA VAL A 456 8.97 -3.58 -3.96
C VAL A 456 8.85 -4.83 -4.84
N ALA A 457 7.73 -5.54 -4.78
CA ALA A 457 7.47 -6.70 -5.62
C ALA A 457 7.21 -6.33 -7.09
N LEU A 458 6.48 -5.24 -7.35
CA LEU A 458 6.11 -4.81 -8.71
C LEU A 458 7.25 -4.12 -9.46
N LEU A 459 8.07 -3.32 -8.77
CA LEU A 459 9.05 -2.47 -9.43
C LEU A 459 10.06 -3.22 -10.32
N PRO A 460 10.57 -4.40 -9.99
CA PRO A 460 11.41 -5.18 -10.90
C PRO A 460 10.71 -5.53 -12.22
N ALA A 461 9.44 -5.96 -12.15
CA ALA A 461 8.65 -6.25 -13.35
C ALA A 461 8.38 -4.98 -14.17
N MET A 462 8.08 -3.86 -13.50
CA MET A 462 7.89 -2.57 -14.16
C MET A 462 9.18 -2.05 -14.80
N GLN A 463 10.34 -2.26 -14.15
CA GLN A 463 11.65 -1.90 -14.71
C GLN A 463 11.94 -2.71 -15.98
N PHE A 464 11.60 -4.00 -15.99
CA PHE A 464 11.72 -4.84 -17.17
C PHE A 464 10.84 -4.31 -18.32
N LEU A 465 9.55 -4.04 -18.06
CA LEU A 465 8.63 -3.45 -19.04
C LEU A 465 9.15 -2.12 -19.56
N LYS A 466 9.63 -1.24 -18.66
CA LYS A 466 10.14 0.06 -19.03
C LYS A 466 11.32 -0.03 -20.00
N ARG A 467 12.29 -0.89 -19.69
CA ARG A 467 13.45 -1.11 -20.56
C ARG A 467 13.06 -1.68 -21.91
N ARG A 468 12.13 -2.64 -21.94
CA ARG A 468 11.72 -3.33 -23.16
C ARG A 468 10.91 -2.45 -24.10
N TYR A 469 10.01 -1.62 -23.58
CA TYR A 469 9.03 -0.90 -24.40
C TYR A 469 9.31 0.59 -24.56
N PHE A 470 10.01 1.23 -23.63
CA PHE A 470 10.30 2.67 -23.72
C PHE A 470 11.73 2.94 -24.14
N ASP A 471 12.70 2.27 -23.50
CA ASP A 471 14.12 2.59 -23.73
C ASP A 471 14.64 2.03 -25.07
N GLN A 472 14.18 0.84 -25.50
CA GLN A 472 14.58 0.25 -26.78
C GLN A 472 13.97 0.97 -28.00
N ASN A 473 12.75 1.51 -27.87
CA ASN A 473 12.13 2.29 -28.94
C ASN A 473 12.80 3.67 -29.15
N LEU A 474 13.51 4.18 -28.14
CA LEU A 474 14.35 5.36 -28.31
C LEU A 474 15.61 5.01 -29.11
N PHE A 475 16.26 3.88 -28.81
CA PHE A 475 17.45 3.42 -29.54
C PHE A 475 17.19 2.99 -30.99
N ALA A 476 15.98 2.54 -31.32
CA ALA A 476 15.64 2.22 -32.72
C ALA A 476 15.31 3.48 -33.55
N LYS A 477 15.20 4.65 -32.91
CA LYS A 477 14.76 5.90 -33.54
C LYS A 477 15.91 6.90 -33.76
N TYR A 478 17.07 6.62 -33.18
CA TYR A 478 18.35 7.30 -33.38
C TYR A 478 19.35 6.28 -33.88
#